data_AF-A0A4V6J2G0-F1
#
_entry.id   AF-A0A4V6J2G0-F1
#
_cell.length_a   1.000
_cell.length_b   1.000
_cell.length_c   1.000
_cell.angle_alpha   90.00
_cell.angle_beta   90.00
_cell.angle_gamma   90.00
#
_symmetry.space_group_name_H-M   'P 1'
#
loop_
_entity.id
_entity.type
_entity.pdbx_description
1 polymer ?
#
loop_
_entity_poly.entity_id
_entity_poly.type
_entity_poly.pdbx_seq_one_letter_code
_entity_poly.pdbx_strand_id
1 'polypeptide(L)'
;MHHQCIRGRYATGVMPAWEFEREGESYSIQVNGPLVVSVGSAVDLAVDSAIAGTGVINLFEEWLQPAFASGQLEPILQPVVAVVLRALSLLPRSSADPGAPAGVY
;
A
#
# COMPACT_ATOMS: atom_id res chain seq x y z
N MET A 1 4.36 14.22 -10.67
CA MET A 1 4.74 12.95 -10.01
C MET A 1 3.45 12.28 -9.55
N HIS A 2 3.13 11.11 -10.08
CA HIS A 2 1.91 10.38 -9.71
C HIS A 2 2.32 9.27 -8.74
N HIS A 3 1.78 9.29 -7.52
CA HIS A 3 1.90 8.14 -6.63
C HIS A 3 0.91 7.07 -7.09
N GLN A 4 1.30 5.80 -7.03
CA GLN A 4 0.39 4.69 -7.28
C GLN A 4 -0.50 4.56 -6.04
N CYS A 5 -1.66 5.23 -6.03
CA CYS A 5 -2.53 5.20 -4.85
C CYS A 5 -3.48 3.99 -4.91
N ILE A 6 -3.60 3.28 -3.80
CA ILE A 6 -4.56 2.20 -3.60
C ILE A 6 -5.88 2.83 -3.16
N ARG A 7 -6.92 2.68 -3.98
CA ARG A 7 -8.18 3.39 -3.80
C ARG A 7 -9.20 2.50 -3.13
N GLY A 8 -9.86 2.98 -2.09
CA GLY A 8 -11.05 2.36 -1.56
C GLY A 8 -12.27 2.64 -2.44
N ARG A 9 -13.10 1.64 -2.68
CA ARG A 9 -14.45 1.79 -3.22
C ARG A 9 -15.44 1.13 -2.27
N TYR A 10 -16.43 1.87 -1.79
CA TYR A 10 -17.51 1.31 -1.00
C TYR A 10 -18.39 0.38 -1.84
N ALA A 11 -19.17 -0.49 -1.20
CA ALA A 11 -20.16 -1.33 -1.87
C ALA A 11 -21.18 -0.51 -2.69
N THR A 12 -21.43 0.74 -2.29
CA THR A 12 -22.28 1.71 -3.03
C THR A 12 -21.65 2.20 -4.33
N GLY A 13 -20.39 1.86 -4.61
CA GLY A 13 -19.62 2.35 -5.77
C GLY A 13 -18.92 3.69 -5.54
N VAL A 14 -19.20 4.35 -4.41
CA VAL A 14 -18.54 5.61 -4.03
C VAL A 14 -17.06 5.35 -3.76
N MET A 15 -16.20 6.16 -4.37
CA MET A 15 -14.77 6.20 -4.08
C MET A 15 -14.52 7.46 -3.24
N PRO A 16 -14.33 7.32 -1.92
CA PRO A 16 -14.09 8.47 -1.06
C PRO A 16 -12.80 9.19 -1.48
N ALA A 17 -12.83 10.52 -1.39
CA ALA A 17 -11.60 11.30 -1.40
C ALA A 17 -10.73 10.89 -0.21
N TRP A 18 -9.43 11.09 -0.33
CA TRP A 18 -8.56 11.00 0.83
C TRP A 18 -8.64 12.30 1.61
N GLU A 19 -9.12 12.20 2.84
CA GLU A 19 -9.26 13.34 3.74
C GLU A 19 -8.10 13.33 4.74
N PHE A 20 -7.48 14.49 4.87
CA PHE A 20 -6.32 14.71 5.70
C PHE A 20 -6.54 15.98 6.51
N GLU A 21 -6.08 16.02 7.75
CA GLU A 21 -6.02 17.25 8.54
C GLU A 21 -4.57 17.58 8.87
N ARG A 22 -4.13 18.79 8.53
CA ARG A 22 -2.81 19.29 8.90
C ARG A 22 -2.94 20.69 9.46
N GLU A 23 -2.37 20.92 10.63
CA GLU A 23 -2.33 22.25 11.27
C GLU A 23 -3.74 22.88 11.47
N GLY A 24 -4.78 22.04 11.64
CA GLY A 24 -6.16 22.48 11.78
C GLY A 24 -6.88 22.78 10.46
N GLU A 25 -6.24 22.50 9.31
CA GLU A 25 -6.82 22.63 7.98
C GLU A 25 -7.12 21.24 7.40
N SER A 26 -8.36 21.05 6.94
CA SER A 26 -8.80 19.81 6.30
C SER A 26 -8.57 19.86 4.79
N TYR A 27 -7.82 18.89 4.27
CA TYR A 27 -7.52 18.70 2.86
C TYR A 27 -8.22 17.46 2.34
N SER A 28 -8.95 17.61 1.24
CA SER A 28 -9.59 16.49 0.54
C SER A 28 -8.96 16.32 -0.83
N ILE A 29 -8.35 15.15 -1.08
CA ILE A 29 -7.58 14.89 -2.28
C ILE A 29 -8.19 13.68 -3.02
N GLN A 30 -8.58 13.91 -4.26
CA GLN A 30 -8.94 12.83 -5.18
C GLN A 30 -7.67 12.22 -5.75
N VAL A 31 -7.36 11.00 -5.31
CA VAL A 31 -6.21 10.26 -5.80
C VAL A 31 -6.60 9.33 -6.94
N ASN A 32 -5.69 9.19 -7.91
CA ASN A 32 -5.77 8.20 -8.96
C ASN A 32 -4.73 7.11 -8.72
N GLY A 33 -5.02 5.90 -9.17
CA GLY A 33 -4.07 4.82 -9.07
C GLY A 33 -4.57 3.51 -9.66
N PRO A 34 -3.66 2.55 -9.83
CA PRO A 34 -3.91 1.35 -10.61
C PRO A 34 -4.77 0.31 -9.88
N LEU A 35 -4.89 0.42 -8.55
CA LEU A 35 -5.58 -0.55 -7.71
C LEU A 35 -6.80 0.08 -7.03
N VAL A 36 -7.96 -0.56 -7.18
CA VAL A 36 -9.20 -0.22 -6.47
C VAL A 36 -9.64 -1.43 -5.67
N VAL A 37 -9.75 -1.28 -4.35
CA VAL A 37 -10.16 -2.31 -3.40
C VAL A 37 -11.54 -2.02 -2.86
N SER A 38 -12.31 -3.07 -2.55
CA SER A 38 -13.61 -2.94 -1.91
C SER A 38 -13.44 -2.64 -0.42
N VAL A 39 -13.90 -1.47 0.02
CA VAL A 39 -13.88 -1.09 1.44
C VAL A 39 -14.83 -2.02 2.21
N GLY A 40 -14.28 -2.76 3.18
CA GLY A 40 -15.01 -3.70 4.04
C GLY A 40 -14.90 -5.18 3.66
N SER A 41 -14.44 -5.52 2.44
CA SER A 41 -14.27 -6.93 2.04
C SER A 41 -12.91 -7.27 1.45
N ALA A 42 -12.10 -6.27 1.10
CA ALA A 42 -10.77 -6.45 0.54
C ALA A 42 -9.73 -5.54 1.22
N VAL A 43 -9.92 -5.28 2.51
CA VAL A 43 -9.02 -4.42 3.30
C VAL A 43 -7.67 -5.10 3.51
N ASP A 44 -7.65 -6.39 3.83
CA ASP A 44 -6.41 -7.18 3.97
C ASP A 44 -5.58 -7.14 2.67
N LEU A 45 -6.23 -7.31 1.52
CA LEU A 45 -5.59 -7.20 0.21
C LEU A 45 -4.98 -5.82 -0.02
N ALA A 46 -5.64 -4.76 0.46
CA ALA A 46 -5.13 -3.40 0.35
C ALA A 46 -3.84 -3.21 1.17
N VAL A 47 -3.84 -3.75 2.40
CA VAL A 47 -2.67 -3.74 3.30
C VAL A 47 -1.54 -4.57 2.72
N ASP A 48 -1.79 -5.79 2.25
CA ASP A 48 -0.79 -6.65 1.61
C ASP A 48 -0.21 -6.00 0.36
N SER A 49 -1.05 -5.34 -0.45
CA SER A 49 -0.60 -4.62 -1.64
C SER A 49 0.29 -3.42 -1.26
N ALA A 50 -0.04 -2.72 -0.18
CA ALA A 50 0.78 -1.64 0.35
C ALA A 50 2.13 -2.18 0.85
N ILE A 51 2.14 -3.27 1.63
CA ILE A 51 3.35 -3.95 2.13
C ILE A 51 4.22 -4.44 0.97
N ALA A 52 3.61 -4.95 -0.10
CA ALA A 52 4.31 -5.38 -1.30
C ALA A 52 4.90 -4.22 -2.14
N GLY A 53 4.66 -2.96 -1.74
CA GLY A 53 5.16 -1.78 -2.45
C GLY A 53 4.38 -1.41 -3.70
N THR A 54 3.15 -1.90 -3.83
CA THR A 54 2.28 -1.59 -4.98
C THR A 54 1.86 -0.12 -4.96
N GLY A 55 1.82 0.50 -3.78
CA GLY A 55 1.32 1.86 -3.69
C GLY A 55 1.19 2.44 -2.29
N VAL A 56 0.63 3.64 -2.27
CA VAL A 56 0.25 4.37 -1.05
C VAL A 56 -1.17 3.98 -0.69
N ILE A 57 -1.42 3.69 0.58
CA ILE A 57 -2.75 3.43 1.11
C ILE A 57 -3.13 4.48 2.16
N ASN A 58 -4.41 4.85 2.17
CA ASN A 58 -5.05 5.59 3.25
C ASN A 58 -6.12 4.68 3.85
N LEU A 59 -5.92 4.29 5.11
CA LEU A 59 -6.78 3.35 5.84
C LEU A 59 -6.75 3.68 7.33
N PHE A 60 -7.74 3.19 8.06
CA PHE A 60 -7.79 3.25 9.52
C PHE A 60 -6.51 2.70 10.17
N GLU A 61 -6.04 3.41 11.19
CA GLU A 61 -4.77 3.12 11.86
C GLU A 61 -4.75 1.71 12.45
N GLU A 62 -5.85 1.22 13.03
CA GLU A 62 -5.89 -0.10 13.68
C GLU A 62 -5.54 -1.25 12.73
N TRP A 63 -5.83 -1.10 11.44
CA TRP A 63 -5.49 -2.11 10.42
C TRP A 63 -4.02 -2.06 10.01
N LEU A 64 -3.39 -0.90 10.15
CA LEU A 64 -1.99 -0.67 9.78
C LEU A 64 -1.04 -0.90 10.97
N GLN A 65 -1.54 -0.82 12.21
CA GLN A 65 -0.78 -1.02 13.44
C GLN A 65 0.13 -2.27 13.42
N PRO A 66 -0.33 -3.47 13.01
CA PRO A 66 0.54 -4.64 12.94
C PRO A 66 1.70 -4.46 11.96
N ALA A 67 1.44 -3.83 10.82
CA ALA A 67 2.40 -3.61 9.75
C ALA A 67 3.37 -2.45 10.05
N PHE A 68 2.94 -1.48 10.87
CA PHE A 68 3.82 -0.46 11.45
C PHE A 68 4.72 -1.07 12.53
N ALA A 69 4.16 -1.90 13.42
CA ALA A 69 4.92 -2.55 14.48
C ALA A 69 5.99 -3.50 13.93
N SER A 70 5.74 -4.15 12.79
CA SER A 70 6.72 -4.99 12.08
C SER A 70 7.73 -4.20 11.23
N GLY A 71 7.58 -2.87 11.10
CA GLY A 71 8.42 -2.02 10.26
C GLY A 71 8.24 -2.25 8.76
N GLN A 72 7.15 -2.90 8.35
CA GLN A 72 6.84 -3.14 6.94
C GLN A 72 6.20 -1.94 6.27
N LEU A 73 5.53 -1.07 7.04
CA LEU A 73 4.94 0.17 6.57
C LEU A 73 5.54 1.37 7.31
N GLU A 74 5.64 2.52 6.61
CA GLU A 74 6.14 3.77 7.17
C GLU A 74 5.12 4.90 6.94
N PRO A 75 4.73 5.65 7.99
CA PRO A 75 3.82 6.78 7.85
C PRO A 75 4.55 7.99 7.24
N ILE A 76 3.96 8.61 6.22
CA ILE A 76 4.49 9.83 5.57
C ILE A 76 3.68 11.09 5.79
N LEU A 77 2.43 10.98 6.22
CA LEU A 77 1.69 12.12 6.78
C LEU A 77 1.34 11.81 8.22
N GLN A 78 1.65 12.75 9.11
CA GLN A 78 1.20 12.80 10.50
C GLN A 78 0.46 14.14 10.66
N PRO A 79 -0.71 14.21 11.33
CA PRO A 79 -1.35 13.21 12.20
C PRO A 79 -2.35 12.24 11.52
N VAL A 80 -2.60 12.40 10.21
CA VAL A 80 -3.55 11.59 9.42
C VAL A 80 -2.79 10.65 8.50
N VAL A 81 -2.80 9.37 8.82
CA VAL A 81 -1.91 8.35 8.23
C VAL A 81 -2.08 8.20 6.70
N ALA A 82 -1.11 8.75 5.96
CA ALA A 82 -0.75 8.28 4.63
C ALA A 82 0.48 7.36 4.75
N VAL A 83 0.50 6.22 4.05
CA VAL A 83 1.59 5.24 4.11
C VAL A 83 2.43 5.25 2.85
N VAL A 84 3.74 5.43 2.95
CA VAL A 84 4.69 5.24 1.84
C VAL A 84 5.66 4.16 2.23
N LEU A 85 5.93 3.27 1.28
CA LEU A 85 6.91 2.23 1.48
C LEU A 85 8.32 2.81 1.32
N ARG A 86 9.22 2.47 2.26
CA ARG A 86 10.61 2.27 1.87
C ARG A 86 10.67 1.01 1.02
N ALA A 87 10.86 1.17 -0.29
CA ALA A 87 11.39 0.10 -1.12
C ALA A 87 12.80 -0.22 -0.62
N LEU A 88 12.91 -1.09 0.40
CA LEU A 88 14.10 -1.90 0.52
C LEU A 88 14.08 -2.78 -0.72
N SER A 89 14.90 -2.36 -1.67
CA SER A 89 15.37 -3.15 -2.80
C SER A 89 15.94 -4.46 -2.29
N LEU A 90 15.08 -5.40 -1.93
CA LEU A 90 15.34 -6.82 -2.04
C LEU A 90 15.24 -7.15 -3.53
N LEU A 91 16.22 -6.62 -4.28
CA LEU A 91 16.80 -7.40 -5.36
C LEU A 91 16.93 -8.83 -4.84
N PRO A 92 16.48 -9.85 -5.59
CA PRO A 92 16.88 -11.20 -5.25
C PRO A 92 18.41 -11.18 -5.23
N ARG A 93 19.01 -11.54 -4.09
CA ARG A 93 20.39 -12.01 -4.14
C ARG A 93 20.34 -13.28 -4.98
N SER A 94 20.50 -13.08 -6.28
CA SER A 94 20.99 -14.11 -7.18
C SER A 94 22.28 -14.63 -6.57
N SER A 95 22.22 -15.85 -6.05
CA SER A 95 23.36 -16.75 -6.03
C SER A 95 22.86 -18.19 -5.93
N ALA A 96 22.83 -18.83 -7.10
CA ALA A 96 22.98 -20.27 -7.32
C ALA A 96 21.84 -21.19 -6.87
N ASP A 97 21.01 -21.57 -7.84
CA ASP A 97 20.57 -22.97 -7.97
C ASP A 97 21.50 -23.66 -8.98
N PRO A 98 22.42 -24.56 -8.57
CA PRO A 98 23.13 -25.45 -9.47
C PRO A 98 22.48 -26.83 -9.37
N GLY A 99 21.37 -27.05 -10.07
CA GLY A 99 20.64 -28.31 -9.87
C GLY A 99 19.62 -28.74 -10.90
N ALA A 100 19.52 -28.12 -12.07
CA ALA A 100 18.64 -28.62 -13.13
C ALA A 100 19.47 -29.03 -14.36
N PRO A 101 19.61 -30.34 -14.66
CA PRO A 101 20.31 -30.76 -15.87
C PRO A 101 19.51 -30.35 -17.11
N ALA A 102 20.21 -29.63 -18.00
CA ALA A 102 19.77 -29.40 -19.36
C ALA A 102 19.43 -30.74 -20.04
N GLY A 103 18.28 -30.79 -20.71
CA GLY A 103 17.87 -31.97 -21.45
C GLY A 103 18.88 -32.36 -22.52
N VAL A 104 18.83 -33.64 -22.92
CA VAL A 104 19.01 -34.21 -24.28
C VAL A 104 19.21 -35.72 -24.13
N TYR A 105 18.13 -36.51 -24.23
CA TYR A 105 17.89 -37.56 -25.25
C TYR A 105 16.49 -38.16 -25.05
#